data_AF-A0A0G1P2L3-F1
#
_entry.id   AF-A0A0G1P2L3-F1
#
_cell.length_a   1.000
_cell.length_b   1.000
_cell.length_c   1.000
_cell.angle_alpha   90.00
_cell.angle_beta   90.00
_cell.angle_gamma   90.00
#
_symmetry.space_group_name_H-M   'P 1'
#
loop_
_entity.id
_entity.type
_entity.pdbx_description
1 polymer ?
#
loop_
_entity_poly.entity_id
_entity_poly.type
_entity_poly.pdbx_seq_one_letter_code
_entity_poly.pdbx_strand_id
1 'polypeptide(L)'
;MPYEQGTGAGLSKERKIGFILLLFFGILAITFGFVQIRNTMFAPFALNTKVPPLDKELINDANALRFRDTDKDGINDFDELYVYTTSPYLADTDSDGTPDAKEIAEGTDPVCPKGKVCGGAEEEGTVVTTTMSDFEARMSEAPADPGTPPPDLEQALQDPVQVRQMLIASGMAKESLDNISDRDLMTMVAEIMTSSTAINEMADEMDAATATGTTRE
;
A
#
# COMPACT_ATOMS: atom_id res chain seq x y z
N MET A 1 92.79 -7.08 -44.25
CA MET A 1 92.85 -7.43 -42.81
C MET A 1 92.73 -6.12 -42.02
N PRO A 2 92.11 -6.08 -40.83
CA PRO A 2 90.81 -6.60 -40.39
C PRO A 2 89.83 -5.44 -40.03
N TYR A 3 88.55 -5.75 -39.85
CA TYR A 3 87.53 -4.81 -39.38
C TYR A 3 87.68 -4.55 -37.88
N GLU A 4 87.75 -3.29 -37.47
CA GLU A 4 87.63 -2.90 -36.05
C GLU A 4 86.22 -3.24 -35.55
N GLN A 5 86.18 -4.11 -34.54
CA GLN A 5 84.95 -4.48 -33.85
C GLN A 5 84.51 -3.33 -32.94
N GLY A 6 83.28 -2.85 -33.16
CA GLY A 6 82.61 -1.91 -32.27
C GLY A 6 82.50 -2.49 -30.85
N THR A 7 83.13 -1.82 -29.90
CA THR A 7 83.02 -2.14 -28.48
C THR A 7 81.63 -1.72 -27.99
N GLY A 8 80.78 -2.70 -27.70
CA GLY A 8 79.51 -2.48 -27.02
C GLY A 8 79.74 -1.87 -25.64
N ALA A 9 79.51 -0.56 -25.52
CA ALA A 9 79.66 0.18 -24.27
C ALA A 9 78.62 -0.28 -23.24
N GLY A 10 78.99 -1.27 -22.42
CA GLY A 10 78.21 -1.67 -21.25
C GLY A 10 78.10 -0.53 -20.24
N LEU A 11 76.89 -0.28 -19.74
CA LEU A 11 76.63 0.70 -18.68
C LEU A 11 77.53 0.42 -17.45
N SER A 12 78.22 1.45 -16.92
CA SER A 12 79.03 1.31 -15.70
C SER A 12 78.16 0.91 -14.50
N LYS A 13 78.76 0.30 -13.48
CA LYS A 13 78.04 -0.26 -12.32
C LYS A 13 77.22 0.80 -11.60
N GLU A 14 77.74 2.02 -11.51
CA GLU A 14 77.12 3.18 -10.87
C GLU A 14 75.85 3.62 -11.63
N ARG A 15 75.90 3.60 -12.97
CA ARG A 15 74.74 3.93 -13.82
C ARG A 15 73.65 2.87 -13.76
N LYS A 16 74.02 1.58 -13.63
CA LYS A 16 73.04 0.49 -13.44
C LYS A 16 72.31 0.60 -12.12
N ILE A 17 73.04 0.92 -11.05
CA ILE A 17 72.45 1.15 -9.72
C ILE A 17 71.48 2.34 -9.76
N GLY A 18 71.87 3.44 -10.42
CA GLY A 18 70.98 4.58 -10.64
C GLY A 18 69.71 4.22 -11.41
N PHE A 19 69.83 3.41 -12.47
CA PHE A 19 68.66 2.96 -13.25
C PHE A 19 67.73 2.04 -12.44
N ILE A 20 68.29 1.14 -11.64
CA ILE A 20 67.51 0.24 -10.77
C ILE A 20 66.77 1.04 -9.69
N LEU A 21 67.43 2.01 -9.06
CA LEU A 21 66.79 2.90 -8.08
C LEU A 21 65.66 3.71 -8.71
N LEU A 22 65.88 4.26 -9.91
CA LEU A 22 64.85 5.03 -10.61
C LEU A 22 63.64 4.17 -10.97
N LEU A 23 63.85 2.92 -11.43
CA LEU A 23 62.78 1.97 -11.68
C LEU A 23 61.99 1.64 -10.40
N PHE A 24 62.70 1.41 -9.29
CA PHE A 24 62.08 1.12 -8.00
C PHE A 24 61.19 2.28 -7.53
N PHE A 25 61.72 3.52 -7.50
CA PHE A 25 60.94 4.70 -7.11
C PHE A 25 59.81 5.02 -8.08
N GLY A 26 59.99 4.77 -9.38
CA GLY A 26 58.94 4.94 -10.38
C GLY A 26 57.76 4.00 -10.14
N ILE A 27 58.02 2.72 -9.88
CA ILE A 27 56.96 1.75 -9.53
C ILE A 27 56.28 2.14 -8.22
N LEU A 28 57.07 2.56 -7.22
CA LEU A 28 56.56 3.00 -5.93
C LEU A 28 55.60 4.20 -6.07
N ALA A 29 55.97 5.21 -6.85
CA ALA A 29 55.14 6.38 -7.11
C ALA A 29 53.83 6.01 -7.84
N ILE A 30 53.88 5.08 -8.80
CA ILE A 30 52.69 4.61 -9.52
C ILE A 30 51.76 3.84 -8.57
N THR A 31 52.30 2.94 -7.74
CA THR A 31 51.50 2.18 -6.77
C THR A 31 50.84 3.09 -5.74
N PHE A 32 51.59 4.04 -5.16
CA PHE A 32 51.02 5.00 -4.22
C PHE A 32 50.02 5.96 -4.88
N GLY A 33 50.28 6.41 -6.10
CA GLY A 33 49.34 7.22 -6.87
C GLY A 33 48.03 6.49 -7.11
N PHE A 34 48.08 5.22 -7.50
CA PHE A 34 46.87 4.39 -7.69
C PHE A 34 46.09 4.20 -6.38
N VAL A 35 46.79 3.93 -5.27
CA VAL A 35 46.17 3.78 -3.94
C VAL A 35 45.51 5.08 -3.49
N GLN A 36 46.18 6.23 -3.68
CA GLN A 36 45.65 7.54 -3.31
C GLN A 36 44.43 7.92 -4.16
N ILE A 37 44.49 7.72 -5.49
CA ILE A 37 43.34 7.96 -6.38
C ILE A 37 42.17 7.05 -6.00
N ARG A 38 42.43 5.77 -5.70
CA ARG A 38 41.37 4.85 -5.26
C ARG A 38 40.74 5.35 -3.94
N ASN A 39 41.55 5.70 -2.96
CA ASN A 39 41.01 6.13 -1.67
C ASN A 39 40.25 7.44 -1.77
N THR A 40 40.72 8.41 -2.57
CA THR A 40 40.07 9.71 -2.74
C THR A 40 38.82 9.66 -3.63
N MET A 41 38.81 8.83 -4.68
CA MET A 41 37.65 8.72 -5.58
C MET A 41 36.56 7.80 -5.02
N PHE A 42 36.92 6.68 -4.36
CA PHE A 42 35.91 5.71 -3.91
C PHE A 42 35.37 5.98 -2.50
N ALA A 43 36.07 6.74 -1.64
CA ALA A 43 35.58 7.09 -0.31
C ALA A 43 34.28 7.93 -0.30
N PRO A 44 34.14 9.02 -1.09
CA PRO A 44 32.92 9.82 -1.07
C PRO A 44 31.70 9.13 -1.69
N PHE A 45 31.91 8.02 -2.43
CA PHE A 45 30.84 7.23 -3.05
C PHE A 45 30.66 5.86 -2.41
N ALA A 46 31.26 5.62 -1.25
CA ALA A 46 30.99 4.43 -0.45
C ALA A 46 29.59 4.56 0.17
N LEU A 47 28.55 4.35 -0.65
CA LEU A 47 27.18 4.28 -0.19
C LEU A 47 27.08 3.04 0.71
N ASN A 48 26.90 3.28 2.00
CA ASN A 48 26.43 2.26 2.90
C ASN A 48 25.03 1.86 2.44
N THR A 49 24.94 0.80 1.65
CA THR A 49 23.68 0.27 1.13
C THR A 49 22.83 -0.40 2.21
N LYS A 50 23.24 -0.34 3.48
CA LYS A 50 22.30 -0.39 4.60
C LYS A 50 21.52 0.91 4.66
N VAL A 51 20.66 1.09 3.66
CA VAL A 51 19.38 1.71 3.94
C VAL A 51 18.76 0.80 5.01
N PRO A 52 18.38 1.30 6.20
CA PRO A 52 17.46 0.55 7.05
C PRO A 52 16.36 0.03 6.14
N PRO A 53 15.85 -1.21 6.33
CA PRO A 53 14.64 -1.58 5.63
C PRO A 53 13.69 -0.40 5.78
N LEU A 54 13.31 0.20 4.66
CA LEU A 54 12.20 1.13 4.66
C LEU A 54 11.04 0.23 4.99
N ASP A 55 10.77 0.12 6.29
CA ASP A 55 9.59 -0.51 6.80
C ASP A 55 8.47 0.24 6.09
N LYS A 56 7.80 -0.43 5.15
CA LYS A 56 6.70 0.17 4.39
C LYS A 56 5.62 0.72 5.35
N GLU A 57 5.63 0.25 6.59
CA GLU A 57 4.85 0.72 7.74
C GLU A 57 5.21 2.15 8.22
N LEU A 58 6.40 2.69 7.94
CA LEU A 58 6.79 4.05 8.32
C LEU A 58 6.44 5.10 7.24
N ILE A 59 6.27 4.70 5.98
CA ILE A 59 5.74 5.58 4.91
C ILE A 59 4.20 5.57 4.93
N ASN A 60 3.61 4.44 5.32
CA ASN A 60 2.17 4.26 5.49
C ASN A 60 1.78 4.20 6.97
N ASP A 61 2.37 5.04 7.83
CA ASP A 61 1.73 5.31 9.10
C ASP A 61 0.37 5.94 8.76
N ALA A 62 -0.70 5.17 8.90
CA ALA A 62 -2.05 5.59 8.57
C ALA A 62 -2.40 6.92 9.25
N ASN A 63 -1.80 7.21 10.41
CA ASN A 63 -1.97 8.50 11.07
C ASN A 63 -1.25 9.65 10.34
N ALA A 64 -0.05 9.42 9.80
CA ALA A 64 0.68 10.43 9.05
C ALA A 64 -0.01 10.79 7.74
N LEU A 65 -0.64 9.80 7.07
CA LEU A 65 -1.40 10.00 5.85
C LEU A 65 -2.62 10.91 6.06
N ARG A 66 -3.26 10.88 7.24
CA ARG A 66 -4.42 11.73 7.56
C ARG A 66 -4.08 13.23 7.67
N PHE A 67 -2.81 13.58 7.82
CA PHE A 67 -2.35 14.97 7.91
C PHE A 67 -1.55 15.43 6.69
N ARG A 68 -1.43 14.57 5.67
CA ARG A 68 -0.71 14.86 4.44
C ARG A 68 -1.72 14.97 3.30
N ASP A 69 -1.48 15.96 2.45
CA ASP A 69 -2.24 16.23 1.23
C ASP A 69 -1.16 16.54 0.18
N THR A 70 -0.82 15.50 -0.59
CA THR A 70 0.40 15.47 -1.40
C THR A 70 0.26 16.28 -2.69
N ASP A 71 -0.91 16.27 -3.30
CA ASP A 71 -1.23 17.02 -4.53
C ASP A 71 -1.97 18.34 -4.27
N LYS A 72 -2.43 18.57 -3.04
CA LYS A 72 -3.01 19.82 -2.53
C LYS A 72 -4.36 20.15 -3.12
N ASP A 73 -5.16 19.12 -3.38
CA ASP A 73 -6.53 19.28 -3.88
C ASP A 73 -7.55 19.54 -2.74
N GLY A 74 -7.16 19.23 -1.49
CA GLY A 74 -7.97 19.40 -0.29
C GLY A 74 -8.46 18.09 0.34
N ILE A 75 -8.10 16.94 -0.21
CA ILE A 75 -8.28 15.62 0.40
C ILE A 75 -6.94 15.20 1.04
N ASN A 76 -6.98 14.47 2.15
CA ASN A 76 -5.76 13.90 2.70
C ASN A 76 -5.44 12.55 2.03
N ASP A 77 -4.15 12.22 1.92
CA ASP A 77 -3.65 10.99 1.28
C ASP A 77 -4.30 9.71 1.85
N PHE A 78 -4.73 9.72 3.13
CA PHE A 78 -5.41 8.57 3.73
C PHE A 78 -6.80 8.37 3.11
N ASP A 79 -7.60 9.42 3.02
CA ASP A 79 -8.95 9.33 2.47
C ASP A 79 -8.91 9.04 0.97
N GLU A 80 -7.95 9.58 0.23
CA GLU A 80 -7.75 9.25 -1.18
C GLU A 80 -7.48 7.75 -1.39
N LEU A 81 -6.54 7.17 -0.63
CA LEU A 81 -6.15 5.77 -0.80
C LEU A 81 -7.20 4.77 -0.29
N TYR A 82 -7.90 5.09 0.81
CA TYR A 82 -8.72 4.12 1.54
C TYR A 82 -10.23 4.40 1.51
N VAL A 83 -10.66 5.61 1.15
CA VAL A 83 -12.07 6.00 1.11
C VAL A 83 -12.54 6.20 -0.32
N TYR A 84 -11.85 7.04 -1.08
CA TYR A 84 -12.29 7.46 -2.42
C TYR A 84 -11.62 6.70 -3.56
N THR A 85 -10.55 5.95 -3.27
CA THR A 85 -9.76 5.21 -4.28
C THR A 85 -9.19 6.14 -5.36
N THR A 86 -8.87 7.38 -4.97
CA THR A 86 -8.24 8.40 -5.82
C THR A 86 -6.71 8.34 -5.67
N SER A 87 -5.99 9.13 -6.46
CA SER A 87 -4.54 9.15 -6.50
C SER A 87 -3.97 10.33 -5.69
N PRO A 88 -3.19 10.08 -4.59
CA PRO A 88 -2.57 11.15 -3.79
C PRO A 88 -1.58 12.06 -4.49
N TYR A 89 -1.27 11.76 -5.75
CA TYR A 89 -0.31 12.50 -6.56
C TYR A 89 -0.99 13.30 -7.68
N LEU A 90 -2.31 13.20 -7.82
CA LEU A 90 -3.07 13.76 -8.93
C LEU A 90 -4.34 14.40 -8.38
N ALA A 91 -4.38 15.74 -8.39
CA ALA A 91 -5.54 16.49 -7.91
C ALA A 91 -6.84 16.20 -8.68
N ASP A 92 -6.74 15.56 -9.84
CA ASP A 92 -7.81 15.13 -10.73
C ASP A 92 -7.41 13.73 -11.21
N THR A 93 -7.94 12.70 -10.55
CA THR A 93 -7.52 11.31 -10.72
C THR A 93 -7.92 10.76 -12.09
N ASP A 94 -9.08 11.17 -12.59
CA ASP A 94 -9.63 10.68 -13.85
C ASP A 94 -9.26 11.56 -15.07
N SER A 95 -8.65 12.72 -14.79
CA SER A 95 -8.15 13.70 -15.74
C SER A 95 -9.23 14.34 -16.62
N ASP A 96 -10.44 14.54 -16.10
CA ASP A 96 -11.55 15.19 -16.82
C ASP A 96 -11.56 16.73 -16.71
N GLY A 97 -10.69 17.30 -15.88
CA GLY A 97 -10.58 18.72 -15.60
C GLY A 97 -11.24 19.17 -14.30
N THR A 98 -11.71 18.24 -13.47
CA THR A 98 -12.37 18.51 -12.20
C THR A 98 -11.56 17.89 -11.07
N PRO A 99 -11.21 18.66 -10.02
CA PRO A 99 -10.47 18.07 -8.91
C PRO A 99 -11.29 17.07 -8.11
N ASP A 100 -10.66 16.02 -7.60
CA ASP A 100 -11.32 14.94 -6.85
C ASP A 100 -12.10 15.50 -5.65
N ALA A 101 -11.51 16.46 -4.92
CA ALA A 101 -12.16 17.14 -3.78
C ALA A 101 -13.49 17.79 -4.15
N LYS A 102 -13.60 18.33 -5.37
CA LYS A 102 -14.80 18.98 -5.87
C LYS A 102 -15.86 17.96 -6.26
N GLU A 103 -15.45 16.87 -6.89
CA GLU A 103 -16.35 15.79 -7.28
C GLU A 103 -16.97 15.11 -6.07
N ILE A 104 -16.18 14.86 -5.03
CA ILE A 104 -16.67 14.35 -3.75
C ILE A 104 -17.67 15.33 -3.11
N ALA A 105 -17.39 16.64 -3.14
CA ALA A 105 -18.30 17.65 -2.62
C ALA A 105 -19.61 17.75 -3.41
N GLU A 106 -19.57 17.47 -4.72
CA GLU A 106 -20.73 17.42 -5.62
C GLU A 106 -21.45 16.06 -5.58
N GLY A 107 -20.85 15.04 -4.95
CA GLY A 107 -21.36 13.67 -4.88
C GLY A 107 -21.21 12.90 -6.20
N THR A 108 -20.28 13.30 -7.07
CA THR A 108 -19.90 12.57 -8.28
C THR A 108 -18.75 11.60 -7.97
N ASP A 109 -18.45 10.71 -8.92
CA ASP A 109 -17.41 9.69 -8.77
C ASP A 109 -16.05 10.26 -9.24
N PRO A 110 -15.07 10.47 -8.34
CA PRO A 110 -13.78 11.10 -8.67
C PRO A 110 -12.83 10.22 -9.49
N VAL A 111 -13.18 8.95 -9.71
CA VAL A 111 -12.42 8.07 -10.62
C VAL A 111 -13.12 7.92 -11.98
N CYS A 112 -14.21 8.65 -12.21
CA CYS A 112 -15.06 8.51 -13.38
C CYS A 112 -15.18 9.79 -14.22
N PRO A 113 -14.55 9.83 -15.42
CA PRO A 113 -14.53 11.05 -16.21
C PRO A 113 -15.94 11.52 -16.58
N LYS A 114 -16.18 12.83 -16.50
CA LYS A 114 -17.45 13.45 -16.87
C LYS A 114 -17.96 13.01 -18.23
N GLY A 115 -19.19 12.52 -18.21
CA GLY A 115 -19.88 12.03 -19.41
C GLY A 115 -19.44 10.64 -19.87
N LYS A 116 -18.66 9.92 -19.07
CA LYS A 116 -18.44 8.48 -19.21
C LYS A 116 -19.36 7.72 -18.26
N VAL A 117 -19.56 6.45 -18.59
CA VAL A 117 -20.24 5.50 -17.71
C VAL A 117 -19.16 4.67 -17.05
N CYS A 118 -18.96 4.90 -15.75
CA CYS A 118 -18.07 4.12 -14.90
C CYS A 118 -18.97 3.54 -13.82
N GLY A 119 -18.94 2.21 -13.65
CA GLY A 119 -20.01 1.51 -12.94
C GLY A 119 -21.13 1.06 -13.88
N GLY A 120 -20.80 0.18 -14.81
CA GLY A 120 -21.77 -0.63 -15.53
C GLY A 120 -21.38 -2.08 -15.40
N ALA A 121 -22.17 -2.86 -14.65
CA ALA A 121 -22.44 -4.23 -15.09
C ALA A 121 -22.85 -4.13 -16.56
N GLU A 122 -22.20 -4.92 -17.40
CA GLU A 122 -22.34 -4.91 -18.85
C GLU A 122 -23.78 -4.69 -19.32
N GLU A 123 -24.04 -3.57 -19.97
CA GLU A 123 -25.03 -3.51 -21.04
C GLU A 123 -24.33 -2.72 -22.17
N GLU A 124 -23.69 -3.48 -23.06
CA GLU A 124 -23.25 -2.96 -24.35
C GLU A 124 -24.41 -2.27 -25.07
N GLY A 125 -24.06 -1.20 -25.81
CA GLY A 125 -24.95 -0.33 -26.56
C GLY A 125 -26.30 -0.90 -27.00
N THR A 126 -27.37 -0.31 -26.48
CA THR A 126 -28.51 0.21 -27.25
C THR A 126 -29.30 1.12 -26.31
N VAL A 127 -29.54 2.36 -26.74
CA VAL A 127 -30.50 3.24 -26.07
C VAL A 127 -31.88 2.60 -26.22
N VAL A 128 -32.29 1.79 -25.25
CA VAL A 128 -33.68 1.40 -25.08
C VAL A 128 -34.30 2.47 -24.18
N THR A 129 -35.09 3.35 -24.78
CA THR A 129 -36.05 4.18 -24.06
C THR A 129 -37.08 3.27 -23.44
N THR A 130 -36.80 2.77 -22.24
CA THR A 130 -37.76 2.04 -21.42
C THR A 130 -38.66 3.08 -20.75
N THR A 131 -39.90 3.18 -21.24
CA THR A 131 -40.92 4.08 -20.72
C THR A 131 -41.38 3.63 -19.32
N MET A 132 -41.89 4.57 -18.52
CA MET A 132 -42.42 4.35 -17.17
C MET A 132 -43.49 3.24 -17.04
N SER A 133 -43.97 2.67 -18.15
CA SER A 133 -44.88 1.53 -18.21
C SER A 133 -44.26 0.19 -17.80
N ASP A 134 -42.93 0.02 -17.94
CA ASP A 134 -42.27 -1.26 -17.66
C ASP A 134 -41.89 -1.41 -16.18
N PHE A 135 -41.92 -0.31 -15.41
CA PHE A 135 -41.70 -0.30 -13.98
C PHE A 135 -42.92 -0.85 -13.20
N GLU A 136 -44.15 -0.57 -13.67
CA GLU A 136 -45.39 -1.03 -13.02
C GLU A 136 -45.60 -2.55 -13.14
N ALA A 137 -44.99 -3.21 -14.12
CA ALA A 137 -45.11 -4.67 -14.29
C ALA A 137 -44.20 -5.48 -13.36
N ARG A 138 -43.13 -4.90 -12.81
CA ARG A 138 -42.15 -5.62 -11.96
C ARG A 138 -42.40 -5.48 -10.47
N MET A 139 -43.37 -4.64 -10.06
CA MET A 139 -43.76 -4.46 -8.66
C MET A 139 -44.85 -5.45 -8.19
N SER A 140 -45.25 -6.40 -9.06
CA SER A 140 -46.30 -7.38 -8.79
C SER A 140 -45.81 -8.85 -8.77
N GLU A 141 -44.54 -9.08 -8.45
CA GLU A 141 -44.07 -10.40 -8.02
C GLU A 141 -43.30 -10.28 -6.71
N ALA A 142 -44.07 -10.20 -5.63
CA ALA A 142 -43.58 -10.56 -4.31
C ALA A 142 -43.38 -12.09 -4.26
N PRO A 143 -42.21 -12.62 -3.88
CA PRO A 143 -42.15 -13.99 -3.43
C PRO A 143 -42.85 -14.06 -2.07
N ALA A 144 -44.08 -14.58 -2.10
CA ALA A 144 -44.77 -15.04 -0.92
C ALA A 144 -44.06 -16.27 -0.35
N ASP A 145 -43.37 -16.11 0.79
CA ASP A 145 -43.40 -17.10 1.87
C ASP A 145 -43.10 -16.44 3.24
N PRO A 146 -44.12 -16.06 4.02
CA PRO A 146 -43.98 -15.69 5.42
C PRO A 146 -44.27 -16.92 6.29
N GLY A 147 -43.47 -17.97 6.16
CA GLY A 147 -43.75 -19.29 6.74
C GLY A 147 -42.66 -19.89 7.62
N THR A 148 -41.40 -19.48 7.46
CA THR A 148 -40.32 -19.94 8.34
C THR A 148 -39.93 -18.81 9.28
N PRO A 149 -39.96 -19.01 10.62
CA PRO A 149 -39.30 -18.11 11.55
C PRO A 149 -37.89 -17.86 11.03
N PRO A 150 -37.38 -16.61 11.04
CA PRO A 150 -35.97 -16.39 10.74
C PRO A 150 -35.19 -17.37 11.62
N PRO A 151 -34.28 -18.17 11.05
CA PRO A 151 -33.41 -18.99 11.88
C PRO A 151 -32.82 -18.06 12.93
N ASP A 152 -32.85 -18.48 14.21
CA ASP A 152 -32.29 -17.71 15.32
C ASP A 152 -30.99 -17.09 14.81
N LEU A 153 -30.85 -15.76 14.90
CA LEU A 153 -29.72 -15.05 14.32
C LEU A 153 -28.40 -15.70 14.76
N GLU A 154 -28.37 -16.20 15.99
CA GLU A 154 -27.29 -16.98 16.58
C GLU A 154 -26.99 -18.31 15.88
N GLN A 155 -27.99 -18.99 15.34
CA GLN A 155 -27.86 -20.22 14.56
C GLN A 155 -27.51 -19.92 13.09
N ALA A 156 -28.01 -18.81 12.53
CA ALA A 156 -27.63 -18.34 11.19
C ALA A 156 -26.17 -17.86 11.13
N LEU A 157 -25.66 -17.30 12.23
CA LEU A 157 -24.27 -16.89 12.38
C LEU A 157 -23.29 -18.05 12.62
N GLN A 158 -23.80 -19.28 12.81
CA GLN A 158 -22.99 -20.50 12.93
C GLN A 158 -22.76 -21.21 11.59
N ASP A 159 -23.47 -20.81 10.53
CA ASP A 159 -23.40 -21.42 9.20
C ASP A 159 -22.74 -20.47 8.19
N PRO A 160 -21.61 -20.84 7.57
CA PRO A 160 -20.90 -19.98 6.62
C PRO A 160 -21.76 -19.60 5.40
N VAL A 161 -22.68 -20.45 4.96
CA VAL A 161 -23.52 -20.16 3.78
C VAL A 161 -24.53 -19.05 4.10
N GLN A 162 -25.10 -19.09 5.30
CA GLN A 162 -26.08 -18.10 5.75
C GLN A 162 -25.42 -16.76 6.05
N VAL A 163 -24.24 -16.77 6.67
CA VAL A 163 -23.40 -15.56 6.87
C VAL A 163 -23.10 -14.91 5.52
N ARG A 164 -22.74 -15.69 4.49
CA ARG A 164 -22.48 -15.13 3.16
C ARG A 164 -23.69 -14.44 2.57
N GLN A 165 -24.88 -15.07 2.66
CA GLN A 165 -26.11 -14.47 2.16
C GLN A 165 -26.47 -13.19 2.91
N MET A 166 -26.24 -13.14 4.21
CA MET A 166 -26.52 -11.96 5.03
C MET A 166 -25.57 -10.80 4.69
N LEU A 167 -24.28 -11.09 4.44
CA LEU A 167 -23.30 -10.08 4.03
C LEU A 167 -23.57 -9.54 2.63
N ILE A 168 -24.02 -10.38 1.71
CA ILE A 168 -24.47 -9.94 0.37
C ILE A 168 -25.73 -9.08 0.50
N ALA A 169 -26.68 -9.48 1.34
CA ALA A 169 -27.89 -8.69 1.61
C ALA A 169 -27.58 -7.34 2.30
N SER A 170 -26.49 -7.26 3.07
CA SER A 170 -25.99 -6.01 3.66
C SER A 170 -25.15 -5.17 2.70
N GLY A 171 -24.98 -5.59 1.43
CA GLY A 171 -24.30 -4.83 0.39
C GLY A 171 -22.83 -5.17 0.18
N MET A 172 -22.32 -6.27 0.74
CA MET A 172 -20.96 -6.73 0.45
C MET A 172 -20.88 -7.35 -0.95
N ALA A 173 -19.91 -6.92 -1.74
CA ALA A 173 -19.67 -7.46 -3.07
C ALA A 173 -19.31 -8.96 -3.01
N LYS A 174 -19.98 -9.76 -3.85
CA LYS A 174 -19.78 -11.21 -3.92
C LYS A 174 -18.32 -11.59 -4.19
N GLU A 175 -17.62 -10.82 -5.01
CA GLU A 175 -16.22 -11.05 -5.37
C GLU A 175 -15.27 -10.93 -4.16
N SER A 176 -15.50 -9.95 -3.29
CA SER A 176 -14.74 -9.78 -2.05
C SER A 176 -14.99 -10.95 -1.09
N LEU A 177 -16.22 -11.47 -1.10
CA LEU A 177 -16.62 -12.60 -0.28
C LEU A 177 -16.03 -13.92 -0.78
N ASP A 178 -15.95 -14.12 -2.09
CA ASP A 178 -15.38 -15.32 -2.72
C ASP A 178 -13.86 -15.45 -2.47
N ASN A 179 -13.17 -14.32 -2.24
CA ASN A 179 -11.77 -14.28 -1.86
C ASN A 179 -11.51 -14.61 -0.37
N ILE A 180 -12.55 -14.69 0.45
CA ILE A 180 -12.46 -15.04 1.87
C ILE A 180 -12.86 -16.51 2.02
N SER A 181 -12.01 -17.33 2.65
CA SER A 181 -12.35 -18.73 2.91
C SER A 181 -13.45 -18.84 3.97
N ASP A 182 -14.28 -19.89 3.92
CA ASP A 182 -15.34 -20.11 4.92
C ASP A 182 -14.79 -20.14 6.35
N ARG A 183 -13.57 -20.67 6.54
CA ARG A 183 -12.90 -20.70 7.84
C ARG A 183 -12.57 -19.30 8.34
N ASP A 184 -12.02 -18.46 7.47
CA ASP A 184 -11.58 -17.12 7.85
C ASP A 184 -12.81 -16.21 8.04
N LEU A 185 -13.88 -16.41 7.26
CA LEU A 185 -15.17 -15.73 7.42
C LEU A 185 -15.78 -16.00 8.80
N MET A 186 -15.82 -17.27 9.21
CA MET A 186 -16.34 -17.65 10.52
C MET A 186 -15.45 -17.16 11.67
N THR A 187 -14.15 -17.00 11.44
CA THR A 187 -13.23 -16.43 12.43
C THR A 187 -13.53 -14.94 12.65
N MET A 188 -13.75 -14.18 11.59
CA MET A 188 -14.13 -12.76 11.68
C MET A 188 -15.48 -12.58 12.39
N VAL A 189 -16.48 -13.42 12.06
CA VAL A 189 -17.79 -13.40 12.72
C VAL A 189 -17.67 -13.72 14.21
N ALA A 190 -16.90 -14.76 14.57
CA ALA A 190 -16.64 -15.10 15.97
C ALA A 190 -15.93 -13.96 16.71
N GLU A 191 -14.95 -13.31 16.07
CA GLU A 191 -14.22 -12.18 16.63
C GLU A 191 -15.15 -10.98 16.89
N ILE A 192 -16.04 -10.64 15.97
CA ILE A 192 -17.03 -9.57 16.13
C ILE A 192 -18.02 -9.90 17.27
N MET A 193 -18.46 -11.15 17.39
CA MET A 193 -19.34 -11.57 18.49
C MET A 193 -18.63 -11.50 19.84
N THR A 194 -17.36 -11.88 19.89
CA THR A 194 -16.53 -11.77 21.11
C THR A 194 -16.14 -10.34 21.46
N SER A 195 -15.91 -9.48 20.46
CA SER A 195 -15.60 -8.06 20.71
C SER A 195 -16.84 -7.29 21.15
N SER A 196 -18.03 -7.66 20.65
CA SER A 196 -19.32 -7.12 21.12
C SER A 196 -19.61 -7.54 22.57
N THR A 197 -19.24 -8.76 22.96
CA THR A 197 -19.41 -9.25 24.34
C THR A 197 -18.33 -8.74 25.29
N ALA A 198 -17.11 -8.47 24.82
CA ALA A 198 -16.06 -7.82 25.61
C ALA A 198 -16.43 -6.38 26.04
N ILE A 199 -17.27 -5.68 25.27
CA ILE A 199 -17.81 -4.36 25.67
C ILE A 199 -18.86 -4.52 26.79
N ASN A 200 -19.60 -5.64 26.84
CA ASN A 200 -20.54 -5.92 27.92
C ASN A 200 -19.87 -6.46 29.19
N GLU A 201 -18.73 -7.16 29.11
CA GLU A 201 -17.96 -7.57 30.30
C GLU A 201 -17.28 -6.39 31.00
N MET A 202 -16.91 -5.31 30.27
CA MET A 202 -16.44 -4.07 30.89
C MET A 202 -17.55 -3.25 31.56
N ALA A 203 -18.83 -3.48 31.23
CA ALA A 203 -19.95 -2.79 31.84
C ALA A 203 -20.34 -3.38 33.21
N ASP A 204 -20.06 -4.66 33.47
CA ASP A 204 -20.38 -5.32 34.74
C ASP A 204 -19.29 -5.12 35.82
N GLU A 205 -18.04 -4.84 35.43
CA GLU A 205 -16.97 -4.52 36.39
C GLU A 205 -17.03 -3.07 36.91
N MET A 206 -17.79 -2.19 36.22
CA MET A 206 -17.96 -0.80 36.65
C MET A 206 -19.09 -0.57 37.66
N ASP A 207 -20.00 -1.55 37.87
CA ASP A 207 -21.07 -1.44 38.89
C ASP A 207 -20.68 -2.09 40.25
N ALA A 208 -19.65 -2.95 40.27
CA ALA A 208 -19.10 -3.50 41.52
C ALA A 208 -18.16 -2.51 42.27
N ALA A 209 -17.61 -1.51 41.60
CA ALA A 209 -16.68 -0.55 42.19
C ALA A 209 -17.35 0.68 42.86
N THR A 210 -18.67 0.85 42.72
CA THR A 210 -19.40 2.01 43.28
C THR A 210 -20.08 1.73 44.63
N ALA A 211 -19.99 0.50 45.17
CA ALA A 211 -20.70 0.12 46.40
C ALA A 211 -19.86 0.00 47.69
N THR A 212 -18.55 0.23 47.69
CA THR A 212 -17.71 0.04 48.91
C THR A 212 -16.77 1.20 49.24
N GLY A 213 -17.21 2.44 49.04
CA GLY A 213 -16.39 3.64 49.26
C GLY A 213 -17.02 4.73 50.14
N THR A 214 -17.86 4.39 51.11
CA THR A 214 -18.28 5.33 52.17
C THR A 214 -18.58 4.55 53.44
N THR A 215 -17.66 4.60 54.41
CA THR A 215 -17.93 4.89 55.83
C THR A 215 -16.64 4.76 56.65
N ARG A 216 -16.30 5.83 57.40
CA ARG A 216 -15.67 5.85 58.75
C ARG A 216 -14.23 5.28 58.88
N GLU A 217 -13.25 5.91 59.54
CA GLU A 217 -13.15 6.95 60.58
C GLU A 217 -11.90 7.83 60.33
#